data_AF-A0A9D2DL30-F1
#
_entry.id   AF-A0A9D2DL30-F1
#
_cell.length_a   1.000
_cell.length_b   1.000
_cell.length_c   1.000
_cell.angle_alpha   90.00
_cell.angle_beta   90.00
_cell.angle_gamma   90.00
#
_symmetry.space_group_name_H-M   'P 1'
#
loop_
_entity.id
_entity.type
_entity.pdbx_description
1 polymer ?
#
loop_
_entity_poly.entity_id
_entity_poly.type
_entity_poly.pdbx_seq_one_letter_code
_entity_poly.pdbx_strand_id
1 'polypeptide(L)'
;PVSPELLPATGDGKIAQKTEDLVGPYELHDFFLYEVLRRGTNPAKVYRLARYALGEKYDDTTILSWLKVFYRRYFAQQFKRSCLPDGPKVGSAAVSPRGDLRMPSDACSALWLAELETL
;
A
#
# COMPACT_ATOMS: atom_id res chain seq x y z
N PRO A 1 14.11 9.16 -0.75
CA PRO A 1 14.58 8.20 0.28
C PRO A 1 15.58 7.21 -0.34
N VAL A 2 16.80 7.16 0.20
CA VAL A 2 17.84 6.22 -0.22
C VAL A 2 17.48 4.81 0.26
N SER A 3 17.88 3.76 -0.49
CA SER A 3 17.60 2.37 -0.12
C SER A 3 18.29 2.00 1.20
N PRO A 4 17.63 1.29 2.14
CA PRO A 4 18.20 0.89 3.44
C PRO A 4 19.56 0.19 3.36
N GLU A 5 19.78 -0.59 2.29
CA GLU A 5 21.01 -1.37 2.05
C GLU A 5 22.20 -0.50 1.60
N LEU A 6 21.93 0.73 1.14
CA LEU A 6 22.97 1.67 0.69
C LEU A 6 23.52 2.54 1.82
N LEU A 7 22.91 2.48 3.00
CA LEU A 7 23.40 3.17 4.19
C LEU A 7 24.21 2.20 5.05
N PRO A 8 25.35 2.62 5.60
CA PRO A 8 26.12 1.78 6.51
C PRO A 8 25.23 1.33 7.66
N ALA A 9 25.31 0.04 8.00
CA ALA A 9 24.62 -0.50 9.16
C ALA A 9 25.01 0.32 10.40
N THR A 10 24.05 0.51 11.32
CA THR A 10 24.37 1.07 12.65
C THR A 10 25.51 0.27 13.28
N GLY A 11 26.34 0.89 14.14
CA GLY A 11 27.60 0.33 14.67
C GLY A 11 27.51 -1.09 15.29
N ASP A 12 26.30 -1.60 15.55
CA ASP A 12 26.00 -2.94 16.03
C ASP A 12 25.61 -3.96 14.91
N GLY A 13 25.85 -3.65 13.64
CA GLY A 13 25.55 -4.53 12.50
C GLY A 13 24.05 -4.69 12.18
N LYS A 14 23.17 -3.92 12.83
CA LYS A 14 21.73 -3.91 12.56
C LYS A 14 21.41 -2.98 11.39
N ILE A 15 20.51 -3.42 10.51
CA ILE A 15 19.96 -2.60 9.42
C ILE A 15 19.16 -1.46 10.07
N ALA A 16 19.57 -0.23 9.81
CA ALA A 16 19.10 0.95 10.52
C ALA A 16 17.68 1.40 10.12
N GLN A 17 17.19 0.97 8.96
CA GLN A 17 15.93 1.45 8.38
C GLN A 17 14.95 0.30 8.17
N LYS A 18 13.87 0.27 8.96
CA LYS A 18 12.73 -0.61 8.73
C LYS A 18 11.74 0.08 7.79
N THR A 19 11.51 -0.50 6.62
CA THR A 19 10.60 0.07 5.63
C THR A 19 9.18 0.23 6.19
N GLU A 20 8.74 -0.71 7.05
CA GLU A 20 7.42 -0.67 7.70
C GLU A 20 7.19 0.60 8.53
N ASP A 21 8.24 1.22 9.09
CA ASP A 21 8.11 2.49 9.81
C ASP A 21 7.68 3.65 8.88
N LEU A 22 7.96 3.52 7.56
CA LEU A 22 7.65 4.51 6.54
C LEU A 22 6.42 4.18 5.71
N VAL A 23 6.16 2.89 5.46
CA VAL A 23 5.03 2.46 4.64
C VAL A 23 3.82 2.09 5.46
N GLY A 24 4.03 1.50 6.65
CA GLY A 24 3.03 0.83 7.46
C GLY A 24 3.29 -0.68 7.56
N PRO A 25 2.60 -1.39 8.47
CA PRO A 25 2.70 -2.85 8.58
C PRO A 25 2.31 -3.55 7.28
N TYR A 26 3.13 -4.48 6.78
CA TYR A 26 2.85 -5.14 5.51
C TYR A 26 1.51 -5.88 5.49
N GLU A 27 1.09 -6.45 6.62
CA GLU A 27 -0.19 -7.13 6.76
C GLU A 27 -1.39 -6.23 6.41
N LEU A 28 -1.38 -4.96 6.87
CA LEU A 28 -2.41 -3.99 6.51
C LEU A 28 -2.33 -3.63 5.03
N HIS A 29 -1.12 -3.39 4.50
CA HIS A 29 -0.93 -3.00 3.12
C HIS A 29 -1.31 -4.10 2.12
N ASP A 30 -1.00 -5.35 2.43
CA ASP A 30 -1.37 -6.50 1.61
C ASP A 30 -2.88 -6.72 1.64
N PHE A 31 -3.52 -6.54 2.81
CA PHE A 31 -4.97 -6.56 2.92
C PHE A 31 -5.60 -5.47 2.04
N PHE A 32 -5.16 -4.21 2.16
CA PHE A 32 -5.67 -3.10 1.36
C PHE A 32 -5.43 -3.32 -0.14
N LEU A 33 -4.23 -3.79 -0.51
CA LEU A 33 -3.89 -4.07 -1.91
C LEU A 33 -4.81 -5.14 -2.49
N TYR A 34 -5.07 -6.21 -1.76
CA TYR A 34 -5.99 -7.26 -2.20
C TYR A 34 -7.40 -6.71 -2.41
N GLU A 35 -7.93 -5.95 -1.44
CA GLU A 35 -9.27 -5.36 -1.56
C GLU A 35 -9.40 -4.43 -2.76
N VAL A 36 -8.42 -3.56 -2.96
CA VAL A 36 -8.47 -2.54 -4.00
C VAL A 36 -8.22 -3.15 -5.37
N LEU A 37 -7.17 -3.94 -5.52
CA LEU A 37 -6.75 -4.47 -6.82
C LEU A 37 -7.60 -5.67 -7.25
N ARG A 38 -7.85 -6.63 -6.35
CA ARG A 38 -8.57 -7.86 -6.71
C ARG A 38 -10.08 -7.68 -6.67
N ARG A 39 -10.59 -6.92 -5.69
CA ARG A 39 -12.04 -6.78 -5.46
C ARG A 39 -12.62 -5.45 -5.91
N GLY A 40 -11.80 -4.44 -6.21
CA GLY A 40 -12.28 -3.11 -6.58
C GLY A 40 -13.07 -2.41 -5.47
N THR A 41 -12.79 -2.77 -4.21
CA THR A 41 -13.55 -2.29 -3.05
C THR A 41 -13.30 -0.79 -2.81
N ASN A 42 -14.37 -0.04 -2.48
CA ASN A 42 -14.26 1.39 -2.16
C ASN A 42 -13.60 1.63 -0.77
N PRO A 43 -12.98 2.81 -0.54
CA PRO A 43 -12.28 3.13 0.71
C PRO A 43 -13.03 2.80 1.99
N ALA A 44 -14.30 3.22 2.12
CA ALA A 44 -15.05 3.01 3.35
C ALA A 44 -15.29 1.53 3.65
N LYS A 45 -15.52 0.72 2.61
CA LYS A 45 -15.67 -0.72 2.76
C LYS A 45 -14.33 -1.40 3.05
N VAL A 46 -13.22 -0.95 2.46
CA VAL A 46 -11.88 -1.47 2.83
C VAL A 46 -11.60 -1.22 4.30
N TYR A 47 -11.85 -0.01 4.78
CA TYR A 47 -11.70 0.35 6.19
C TYR A 47 -12.54 -0.55 7.10
N ARG A 48 -13.84 -0.70 6.80
CA ARG A 48 -14.74 -1.56 7.56
C ARG A 48 -14.28 -3.03 7.60
N LEU A 49 -13.83 -3.56 6.47
CA LEU A 49 -13.36 -4.95 6.38
C LEU A 49 -12.06 -5.14 7.17
N ALA A 50 -11.14 -4.17 7.12
CA ALA A 50 -9.90 -4.21 7.87
C ALA A 50 -10.15 -4.16 9.38
N ARG A 51 -11.08 -3.31 9.85
CA ARG A 51 -11.51 -3.30 11.26
C ARG A 51 -12.06 -4.65 11.71
N TYR A 52 -12.89 -5.27 10.87
CA TYR A 52 -13.47 -6.57 11.20
C TYR A 52 -12.43 -7.69 11.23
N ALA A 53 -11.48 -7.70 10.28
CA ALA A 53 -10.51 -8.77 10.13
C ALA A 53 -9.29 -8.61 11.05
N LEU A 54 -8.89 -7.38 11.35
CA LEU A 54 -7.60 -7.05 11.99
C LEU A 54 -7.75 -6.12 13.20
N GLY A 55 -8.98 -5.79 13.61
CA GLY A 55 -9.26 -4.86 14.72
C GLY A 55 -8.83 -5.35 16.11
N GLU A 56 -8.58 -6.65 16.28
CA GLU A 56 -7.99 -7.19 17.51
C GLU A 56 -6.49 -6.85 17.61
N LYS A 57 -5.82 -6.61 16.48
CA LYS A 57 -4.37 -6.37 16.40
C LYS A 57 -4.02 -4.90 16.18
N TYR A 58 -4.87 -4.17 15.45
CA TYR A 58 -4.67 -2.74 15.15
C TYR A 58 -5.92 -1.97 15.53
N ASP A 59 -5.74 -0.84 16.20
CA ASP A 59 -6.84 0.06 16.53
C ASP A 59 -7.35 0.82 15.29
N ASP A 60 -8.56 1.34 15.42
CA ASP A 60 -9.27 2.04 14.35
C ASP A 60 -8.49 3.21 13.76
N THR A 61 -7.70 3.91 14.57
CA THR A 61 -6.90 5.07 14.12
C THR A 61 -5.66 4.63 13.34
N THR A 62 -5.02 3.55 13.78
CA THR A 62 -3.90 2.92 13.05
C THR A 62 -4.34 2.42 11.68
N ILE A 63 -5.48 1.70 11.61
CA ILE A 63 -6.00 1.20 10.33
C ILE A 63 -6.31 2.37 9.38
N LEU A 64 -7.01 3.41 9.86
CA LEU A 64 -7.39 4.55 9.04
C LEU A 64 -6.16 5.34 8.54
N SER A 65 -5.19 5.60 9.42
CA SER A 65 -3.97 6.34 9.07
C SER A 65 -3.16 5.61 7.98
N TRP A 66 -2.95 4.30 8.12
CA TRP A 66 -2.23 3.52 7.11
C TRP A 66 -3.02 3.33 5.82
N LEU A 67 -4.35 3.26 5.88
CA LEU A 67 -5.19 3.23 4.67
C LEU A 67 -5.07 4.55 3.87
N LYS A 68 -5.02 5.71 4.55
CA LYS A 68 -4.75 7.00 3.91
C LYS A 68 -3.35 7.03 3.28
N VAL A 69 -2.33 6.50 3.97
CA VAL A 69 -0.96 6.37 3.43
C VAL A 69 -0.94 5.44 2.20
N PHE A 70 -1.66 4.31 2.27
CA PHE A 70 -1.80 3.37 1.16
C PHE A 70 -2.32 4.06 -0.09
N TYR A 71 -3.46 4.77 -0.03
CA TYR A 71 -4.03 5.43 -1.22
C TYR A 71 -3.13 6.53 -1.77
N ARG A 72 -2.51 7.36 -0.90
CA ARG A 72 -1.54 8.37 -1.35
C ARG A 72 -0.41 7.74 -2.16
N ARG A 73 0.18 6.66 -1.65
CA ARG A 73 1.33 5.99 -2.27
C ARG A 73 0.94 5.13 -3.47
N TYR A 74 -0.20 4.45 -3.42
CA TYR A 74 -0.68 3.59 -4.49
C TYR A 74 -0.80 4.36 -5.81
N PHE A 75 -1.41 5.56 -5.76
CA PHE A 75 -1.51 6.46 -6.90
C PHE A 75 -0.17 7.12 -7.24
N ALA A 76 0.49 7.78 -6.28
CA ALA A 76 1.70 8.55 -6.55
C ALA A 76 2.90 7.72 -7.04
N GLN A 77 2.90 6.42 -6.79
CA GLN A 77 3.98 5.51 -7.20
C GLN A 77 3.65 4.71 -8.47
N GLN A 78 2.54 5.00 -9.15
CA GLN A 78 2.13 4.27 -10.36
C GLN A 78 3.14 4.39 -11.50
N PHE A 79 3.83 5.53 -11.62
CA PHE A 79 4.88 5.72 -12.64
C PHE A 79 6.00 4.66 -12.53
N LYS A 80 6.32 4.20 -11.31
CA LYS A 80 7.31 3.14 -11.09
C LYS A 80 6.82 1.79 -11.61
N ARG A 81 5.50 1.56 -11.57
CA ARG A 81 4.88 0.33 -12.05
C ARG A 81 4.76 0.31 -13.58
N SER A 82 4.63 1.48 -14.21
CA SER A 82 4.47 1.61 -15.66
C SER A 82 5.64 1.03 -16.48
N CYS A 83 6.84 0.96 -15.91
CA CYS A 83 8.05 0.46 -16.56
C CYS A 83 8.64 -0.77 -15.84
N LEU A 84 7.81 -1.61 -15.23
CA LEU A 84 8.27 -2.82 -14.54
C LEU A 84 8.92 -3.82 -15.51
N PRO A 85 10.09 -4.39 -15.16
CA PRO A 85 10.67 -5.53 -15.87
C PRO A 85 9.72 -6.74 -15.92
N ASP A 86 10.04 -7.69 -16.79
CA ASP A 86 9.25 -8.91 -16.94
C ASP A 86 9.35 -9.77 -15.69
N GLY A 87 8.23 -10.40 -15.33
CA GLY A 87 8.15 -11.33 -14.21
C GLY A 87 6.84 -12.11 -14.25
N PRO A 88 6.85 -13.38 -13.82
CA PRO A 88 5.63 -14.20 -13.79
C PRO A 88 4.67 -13.68 -12.72
N LYS A 89 3.37 -13.65 -13.04
CA LYS A 89 2.31 -13.42 -12.04
C LYS A 89 2.29 -14.59 -11.06
N VAL A 90 2.27 -14.28 -9.76
CA VAL A 90 2.08 -15.26 -8.68
C VAL A 90 0.81 -14.88 -7.92
N GLY A 91 -0.02 -15.86 -7.59
CA GLY A 91 -1.28 -15.65 -6.88
C GLY A 91 -2.40 -15.07 -7.75
N SER A 92 -3.35 -14.38 -7.12
CA SER A 92 -4.58 -13.94 -7.78
C SER A 92 -4.54 -12.51 -8.35
N ALA A 93 -3.56 -11.70 -7.96
CA ALA A 93 -3.42 -10.30 -8.37
C ALA A 93 -1.95 -9.91 -8.60
N ALA A 94 -1.69 -9.10 -9.64
CA ALA A 94 -0.39 -8.57 -9.98
C ALA A 94 -0.46 -7.10 -10.37
N VAL A 95 0.65 -6.39 -10.20
CA VAL A 95 0.72 -4.93 -10.39
C VAL A 95 1.36 -4.52 -11.71
N SER A 96 1.48 -5.47 -12.63
CA SER A 96 2.06 -5.25 -13.96
C SER A 96 1.10 -4.39 -14.80
N PRO A 97 1.61 -3.34 -15.48
CA PRO A 97 0.84 -2.51 -16.41
C PRO A 97 0.37 -3.28 -17.63
N ARG A 98 0.99 -4.44 -17.87
CA ARG A 98 0.69 -5.36 -18.97
C ARG A 98 -0.31 -6.46 -18.56
N GLY A 99 -0.67 -6.50 -17.27
CA GLY A 99 -1.55 -7.52 -16.68
C GLY A 99 -2.75 -6.89 -15.97
N ASP A 100 -2.87 -7.15 -14.67
CA ASP A 100 -4.09 -6.84 -13.91
C ASP A 100 -4.26 -5.34 -13.58
N LEU A 101 -3.18 -4.55 -13.51
CA LEU A 101 -3.25 -3.14 -13.10
C LEU A 101 -2.98 -2.20 -14.26
N ARG A 102 -4.04 -1.62 -14.85
CA ARG A 102 -3.93 -0.55 -15.85
C ARG A 102 -4.43 0.76 -15.26
N MET A 103 -3.50 1.62 -14.85
CA MET A 103 -3.81 2.92 -14.23
C MET A 103 -2.87 4.00 -14.79
N PRO A 104 -3.38 5.21 -15.09
CA PRO A 104 -2.55 6.35 -15.51
C PRO A 104 -1.52 6.72 -14.43
N SER A 105 -0.31 7.08 -14.85
CA SER A 105 0.78 7.46 -13.93
C SER A 105 0.53 8.81 -13.22
N ASP A 106 -0.36 9.62 -13.76
CA ASP A 106 -0.80 10.93 -13.29
C ASP A 106 -2.18 10.91 -12.60
N ALA A 107 -2.71 9.72 -12.29
CA ALA A 107 -3.97 9.58 -11.58
C ALA A 107 -3.90 10.16 -10.15
N CYS A 108 -4.99 10.78 -9.69
CA CYS A 108 -5.08 11.43 -8.38
C CYS A 108 -5.92 10.63 -7.39
N SER A 109 -5.45 10.52 -6.14
CA SER A 109 -6.14 9.81 -5.04
C SER A 109 -7.18 10.66 -4.30
N ALA A 110 -7.43 11.91 -4.73
CA ALA A 110 -8.24 12.88 -3.98
C ALA A 110 -9.63 12.36 -3.60
N LEU A 111 -10.33 11.66 -4.50
CA LEU A 111 -11.67 11.13 -4.21
C LEU A 111 -11.64 10.03 -3.13
N TRP A 112 -10.65 9.13 -3.19
CA TRP A 112 -10.48 8.07 -2.18
C TRP A 112 -10.15 8.65 -0.81
N LEU A 113 -9.31 9.68 -0.76
CA LEU A 113 -8.97 10.36 0.48
C LEU A 113 -10.15 11.15 1.04
N ALA A 114 -10.89 11.88 0.20
CA ALA A 114 -12.08 12.62 0.60
C ALA A 114 -13.13 11.71 1.24
N GLU A 115 -13.36 10.50 0.68
CA GLU A 115 -14.23 9.50 1.30
C GLU A 115 -13.75 9.11 2.70
N LEU A 116 -12.45 8.86 2.88
CA LEU A 116 -11.86 8.51 4.18
C LEU A 116 -11.83 9.66 5.19
N GLU A 117 -11.93 10.92 4.77
CA GLU A 117 -12.07 12.06 5.69
C GLU A 117 -13.49 12.18 6.26
N THR A 118 -14.47 11.43 5.72
CA THR A 118 -15.85 11.40 6.24
C THR A 118 -16.08 10.36 7.33
N LEU A 119 -15.05 9.56 7.66
CA LEU A 119 -15.07 8.47 8.63
C LEU A 119 -14.38 8.88 9.93
#